data_AF-A0A212D4Y0-F1
#
_entry.id   AF-A0A212D4Y0-F1
#
_cell.length_a   1.000
_cell.length_b   1.000
_cell.length_c   1.000
_cell.angle_alpha   90.00
_cell.angle_beta   90.00
_cell.angle_gamma   90.00
#
_symmetry.space_group_name_H-M   'P 1'
#
loop_
_entity.id
_entity.type
_entity.pdbx_description
1 polymer ?
#
loop_
_entity_poly.entity_id
_entity_poly.type
_entity_poly.pdbx_seq_one_letter_code
_entity_poly.pdbx_strand_id
1 'polypeptide(L)'
;EELRERKILIRFSDYVEVADAQDYDRRADKPWTRLTAADKAAIRKELNEFKSTEMEVHELSRHLTRLVSRGFTDLNSRIPLECYAVFKT
;
A
#
# COMPACT_ATOMS: atom_id res chain seq x y z
N GLU A 1 15.85 28.33 -15.31
CA GLU A 1 15.02 29.45 -15.84
C GLU A 1 13.82 28.94 -16.63
N GLU A 2 14.02 27.91 -17.48
CA GLU A 2 13.00 27.22 -18.30
C GLU A 2 11.68 26.80 -17.60
N LEU A 3 11.73 26.28 -16.37
CA LEU A 3 10.52 25.87 -15.64
C LEU A 3 9.63 27.05 -15.21
N ARG A 4 10.21 28.26 -15.06
CA ARG A 4 9.44 29.48 -14.76
C ARG A 4 8.73 30.03 -16.00
N GLU A 5 9.26 29.75 -17.20
CA GLU A 5 8.68 30.15 -18.49
C GLU A 5 7.54 29.24 -18.94
N ARG A 6 7.51 27.98 -18.46
CA ARG A 6 6.35 27.09 -18.59
C ARG A 6 5.21 27.60 -17.71
N LYS A 7 4.49 28.59 -18.24
CA LYS A 7 3.30 29.24 -17.67
C LYS A 7 2.34 28.18 -17.10
N ILE A 8 2.38 27.96 -15.79
CA ILE A 8 1.52 27.01 -15.10
C ILE A 8 0.09 27.58 -15.17
N LEU A 9 -0.76 26.99 -16.00
CA LEU A 9 -2.14 27.44 -16.23
C LEU A 9 -3.09 27.03 -15.09
N ILE A 10 -2.66 26.12 -14.24
CA ILE A 10 -3.44 25.63 -13.10
C ILE A 10 -3.48 26.74 -12.05
N ARG A 11 -4.70 27.18 -11.70
CA ARG A 11 -4.97 28.10 -10.60
C ARG A 11 -5.75 27.35 -9.53
N PHE A 12 -5.38 27.54 -8.28
CA PHE A 12 -6.13 27.01 -7.15
C PHE A 12 -7.11 28.08 -6.66
N SER A 13 -8.31 27.66 -6.26
CA SER A 13 -9.27 28.54 -5.59
C SER A 13 -8.82 28.80 -4.16
N ASP A 14 -8.89 30.04 -3.71
CA ASP A 14 -8.64 30.40 -2.31
C ASP A 14 -9.83 30.09 -1.40
N TYR A 15 -11.01 29.86 -1.98
CA TYR A 15 -12.22 29.48 -1.27
C TYR A 15 -12.28 27.97 -1.06
N VAL A 16 -12.49 27.55 0.19
CA VAL A 16 -12.61 26.15 0.61
C VAL A 16 -13.97 25.95 1.28
N GLU A 17 -14.78 25.05 0.72
CA GLU A 17 -16.05 24.64 1.32
C GLU A 17 -15.81 23.70 2.49
N VAL A 18 -16.52 23.94 3.59
CA VAL A 18 -16.46 23.11 4.81
C VAL A 18 -17.84 22.53 5.06
N ALA A 19 -17.88 21.21 5.28
CA ALA A 19 -19.07 20.48 5.67
C ALA A 19 -18.75 19.58 6.86
N ASP A 20 -19.74 19.35 7.72
CA ASP A 20 -19.58 18.50 8.89
C ASP A 20 -19.43 17.03 8.47
N ALA A 21 -18.40 16.38 9.01
CA ALA A 21 -18.24 14.94 8.88
C ALA A 21 -19.12 14.22 9.90
N GLN A 22 -19.50 12.98 9.61
CA GLN A 22 -20.22 12.16 10.59
C GLN A 22 -19.38 11.96 11.87
N ASP A 23 -20.01 12.12 13.03
CA ASP A 23 -19.39 11.88 14.34
C ASP A 23 -19.75 10.47 14.85
N TYR A 24 -18.91 9.50 14.50
CA TYR A 24 -19.00 8.13 14.97
C TYR A 24 -17.60 7.58 15.27
N ASP A 25 -17.54 6.52 16.09
CA ASP A 25 -16.27 5.89 16.43
C ASP A 25 -15.69 5.13 15.22
N ARG A 26 -14.57 5.64 14.69
CA ARG A 26 -13.82 5.07 13.57
C ARG A 26 -12.69 4.13 14.01
N ARG A 27 -12.61 3.79 15.30
CA ARG A 27 -11.56 2.91 15.81
C ARG A 27 -11.76 1.49 15.28
N ALA A 28 -10.70 0.92 14.74
CA ALA A 28 -10.61 -0.47 14.33
C ALA A 28 -9.35 -1.09 14.94
N ASP A 29 -9.41 -2.40 15.26
CA ASP A 29 -8.20 -3.12 15.66
C ASP A 29 -7.18 -3.13 14.53
N LYS A 30 -5.90 -3.16 14.89
CA LYS A 30 -4.78 -3.18 13.95
C LYS A 30 -4.06 -4.52 14.04
N PRO A 31 -4.65 -5.62 13.52
CA PRO A 31 -4.12 -6.98 13.70
C PRO A 31 -2.69 -7.15 13.18
N TRP A 32 -2.29 -6.35 12.19
CA TRP A 32 -0.93 -6.34 11.64
C TRP A 32 0.16 -5.95 12.65
N THR A 33 -0.20 -5.23 13.72
CA THR A 33 0.75 -4.84 14.78
C THR A 33 1.19 -6.02 15.64
N ARG A 34 0.39 -7.09 15.69
CA ARG A 34 0.62 -8.29 16.51
C ARG A 34 1.27 -9.44 15.75
N LEU A 35 1.67 -9.25 14.49
CA LEU A 35 2.26 -10.30 13.65
C LEU A 35 3.68 -10.67 14.10
N THR A 36 3.90 -11.95 14.40
CA THR A 36 5.21 -12.48 14.74
C THR A 36 6.11 -12.62 13.51
N ALA A 37 7.41 -12.87 13.73
CA ALA A 37 8.34 -13.13 12.62
C ALA A 37 7.96 -14.37 11.79
N ALA A 38 7.38 -15.39 12.45
CA ALA A 38 6.88 -16.60 11.81
C ALA A 38 5.65 -16.31 10.95
N ASP A 39 4.68 -15.55 11.48
CA ASP A 39 3.47 -15.16 10.73
C ASP A 39 3.83 -14.37 9.48
N LYS A 40 4.76 -13.41 9.63
CA LYS A 40 5.26 -12.64 8.49
C LYS A 40 5.95 -13.54 7.45
N ALA A 41 6.65 -14.59 7.87
CA ALA A 41 7.28 -15.54 6.95
C ALA A 41 6.25 -16.40 6.20
N ALA A 42 5.21 -16.86 6.89
CA ALA A 42 4.11 -17.60 6.29
C ALA A 42 3.36 -16.75 5.26
N ILE A 43 2.97 -15.52 5.63
CA ILE A 43 2.27 -14.58 4.74
C ILE A 43 3.11 -14.26 3.50
N ARG A 44 4.44 -14.09 3.64
CA ARG A 44 5.32 -13.88 2.47
C ARG A 44 5.31 -15.06 1.50
N LYS A 45 5.34 -16.29 2.03
CA LYS A 45 5.34 -17.50 1.19
C LYS A 45 4.04 -17.58 0.41
N GLU A 46 2.92 -17.50 1.12
CA GLU A 46 1.58 -17.56 0.52
C GLU A 46 1.37 -16.48 -0.55
N LEU A 47 1.80 -15.25 -0.25
CA LEU A 47 1.62 -14.14 -1.18
C LEU A 47 2.47 -14.28 -2.45
N ASN A 48 3.68 -14.81 -2.33
CA ASN A 48 4.53 -15.06 -3.50
C ASN A 48 3.97 -16.20 -4.36
N GLU A 49 3.42 -17.24 -3.74
CA GLU A 49 2.75 -18.35 -4.41
C GLU A 49 1.55 -17.80 -5.21
N PHE A 50 0.61 -17.13 -4.54
CA PHE A 50 -0.55 -16.49 -5.16
C PHE A 50 -0.18 -15.60 -6.36
N LYS A 51 0.82 -14.74 -6.20
CA LYS A 51 1.26 -13.81 -7.27
C LYS A 51 1.89 -14.50 -8.47
N SER A 52 2.41 -15.72 -8.28
CA SER A 52 3.08 -16.47 -9.33
C SER A 52 2.15 -17.43 -10.08
N THR A 53 1.12 -17.95 -9.40
CA THR A 53 0.26 -19.02 -9.93
C THR A 53 -1.16 -18.57 -10.22
N GLU A 54 -1.73 -17.66 -9.42
CA GLU A 54 -3.16 -17.34 -9.44
C GLU A 54 -3.44 -15.90 -9.89
N MET A 55 -2.56 -14.96 -9.58
CA MET A 55 -2.76 -13.56 -9.94
C MET A 55 -2.52 -13.34 -11.43
N GLU A 56 -3.59 -13.03 -12.17
CA GLU A 56 -3.48 -12.67 -13.58
C GLU A 56 -2.77 -11.31 -13.72
N VAL A 57 -1.64 -11.32 -14.43
CA VAL A 57 -0.87 -10.12 -14.74
C VAL A 57 -0.55 -10.14 -16.23
N HIS A 58 -0.82 -9.02 -16.89
CA HIS A 58 -0.46 -8.82 -18.29
C HIS A 58 1.03 -9.11 -18.50
N GLU A 59 1.37 -9.82 -19.57
CA GLU A 59 2.73 -10.33 -19.81
C GLU A 59 3.79 -9.23 -19.77
N LEU A 60 3.51 -8.09 -20.41
CA LEU A 60 4.40 -6.91 -20.40
C LEU A 60 4.59 -6.30 -19.02
N SER A 61 3.63 -6.46 -18.11
CA SER A 61 3.65 -5.89 -16.76
C SER A 61 4.15 -6.88 -15.70
N ARG A 62 4.48 -8.11 -16.08
CA ARG A 62 4.88 -9.17 -15.13
C ARG A 62 6.08 -8.76 -14.27
N HIS A 63 7.00 -7.96 -14.82
CA HIS A 63 8.16 -7.42 -14.11
C HIS A 63 7.81 -6.41 -12.99
N LEU A 64 6.59 -5.86 -13.00
CA LEU A 64 6.06 -5.01 -11.92
C LEU A 64 5.49 -5.83 -10.76
N THR A 65 5.34 -7.15 -10.93
CA THR A 65 4.85 -8.03 -9.89
C THR A 65 5.83 -8.06 -8.73
N ARG A 66 5.45 -7.42 -7.64
CA ARG A 66 6.31 -7.35 -6.47
C ARG A 66 6.33 -8.66 -5.70
N LEU A 67 7.46 -9.34 -5.75
CA LEU A 67 7.79 -10.49 -4.89
C LEU A 67 8.44 -10.02 -3.58
N VAL A 68 8.20 -10.74 -2.49
CA VAL A 68 8.74 -10.42 -1.16
C VAL A 68 9.84 -11.41 -0.81
N SER A 69 11.11 -11.00 -0.85
CA SER A 69 12.27 -11.86 -0.57
C SER A 69 12.71 -11.84 0.90
N ARG A 70 13.44 -12.88 1.34
CA ARG A 70 13.85 -13.11 2.73
C ARG A 70 14.91 -12.12 3.26
N GLY A 71 15.60 -11.38 2.40
CA GLY A 71 16.81 -10.60 2.75
C GLY A 71 16.59 -9.13 3.13
N PHE A 72 15.42 -8.55 2.89
CA PHE A 72 15.15 -7.15 3.22
C PHE A 72 14.36 -7.08 4.54
N THR A 73 15.05 -7.33 5.65
CA THR A 73 14.57 -6.96 6.98
C THR A 73 15.00 -5.53 7.29
N ASP A 74 14.61 -4.59 6.44
CA ASP A 74 14.65 -3.19 6.87
C ASP A 74 13.43 -2.97 7.77
N LEU A 75 13.71 -2.95 9.09
CA LEU A 75 12.87 -2.36 10.12
C LEU A 75 12.25 -1.08 9.53
N ASN A 76 10.93 -1.04 9.35
CA ASN A 76 10.18 0.13 8.84
C ASN A 76 10.24 0.46 7.34
N SER A 77 10.59 -0.48 6.44
CA SER A 77 10.26 -0.28 5.02
C SER A 77 8.75 -0.47 4.77
N ARG A 78 8.09 0.70 4.79
CA ARG A 78 6.68 1.08 4.67
C ARG A 78 5.94 0.49 3.47
N ILE A 79 5.90 -0.82 3.36
CA ILE A 79 4.94 -1.51 2.50
C ILE A 79 4.07 -2.32 3.43
N PRO A 80 2.78 -1.98 3.54
CA PRO A 80 2.02 -2.43 4.67
C PRO A 80 1.66 -3.89 4.42
N LEU A 81 2.30 -4.81 5.15
CA LEU A 81 1.63 -6.06 5.53
C LEU A 81 0.27 -5.76 6.20
N GLU A 82 0.07 -4.50 6.65
CA GLU A 82 -1.19 -3.90 7.08
C GLU A 82 -2.32 -4.01 6.05
N CYS A 83 -2.06 -3.92 4.74
CA CYS A 83 -3.10 -4.09 3.72
C CYS A 83 -3.45 -5.57 3.46
N TYR A 84 -2.52 -6.48 3.72
CA TYR A 84 -2.72 -7.92 3.47
C TYR A 84 -3.45 -8.62 4.62
N ALA A 85 -3.28 -8.13 5.87
CA ALA A 85 -4.06 -8.61 7.01
C ALA A 85 -5.57 -8.31 6.88
N VAL A 86 -5.94 -7.23 6.17
CA VAL A 86 -7.33 -6.87 5.87
C VAL A 86 -7.99 -7.87 4.91
N PHE A 87 -7.22 -8.56 4.06
CA PHE A 87 -7.75 -9.51 3.08
C PHE A 87 -8.04 -10.90 3.66
N LYS A 88 -7.69 -11.15 4.93
CA LYS A 88 -7.82 -12.46 5.60
C LYS A 88 -8.76 -12.48 6.81
N THR A 89 -9.40 -11.35 7.12
CA THR A 89 -10.48 -11.27 8.11
C THR A 89 -11.84 -11.30 7.44
#